data_AF-A0ABD6BRR2-F1
#
_entry.id   AF-A0ABD6BRR2-F1
#
_cell.length_a   1.000
_cell.length_b   1.000
_cell.length_c   1.000
_cell.angle_alpha   90.00
_cell.angle_beta   90.00
_cell.angle_gamma   90.00
#
_symmetry.space_group_name_H-M   'P 1'
#
loop_
_entity.id
_entity.type
_entity.pdbx_description
1 polymer ?
#
loop_
_entity_poly.entity_id
_entity_poly.type
_entity_poly.pdbx_seq_one_letter_code
_entity_poly.pdbx_strand_id
1 'polypeptide(L)'
;MARRQPAAEGSRTSRRAATLAVCALLVLPALGGGAVAALDARDGADGERGEPDGAILELYPDPVRGNDAGEYVLLSLPEPGNWSVSDGESAVRLRNRSGRVLVTDEPGSIPPGAGAGPNGTLPVVVDDGLELSNGGESVTLRRDGAVVQRVDYGESTEGERYLPASDEWRPVGFEPRDAVHTCPTNATAFLLPDSPEVPIETLRGADERLLLAGYTFSSQRVADVLVRAADRGVDVRVLVEAAPVGGISTRQARTLDRLFAAGVDVRVGVVGAARFNYHHPKYAVADDRALVLTENWKPAGTGGAASRGWGVRTENGSTADALASLFRDDADAIDTRGWPAFREGRQFERVPAANGSYPTGFAPERVHARNVTLLTAPGNAETELVSAIDGAEERIDVLQPSLGRQANSLVEATLRAAQRGVEVRVLLSGAWYVAEENAALVAWLNGWAERTDAPLTARVAEPAGRYEKIHAKGLLIDDDLAVVGSLNWNENSATENREVALALHGPEPVAFYRESFDADWRGGEGSRTWLFAAGAVAAVVVAGLVAVRSLDFAAVEE
;
A
#
# COMPACT_ATOMS: atom_id res chain seq x y z
N MET A 1 -36.69 -78.65 9.54
CA MET A 1 -37.98 -77.97 9.26
C MET A 1 -37.68 -76.51 8.99
N ALA A 2 -37.90 -76.08 7.73
CA ALA A 2 -38.10 -74.71 7.19
C ALA A 2 -37.12 -73.56 7.57
N ARG A 3 -36.67 -72.65 6.69
CA ARG A 3 -36.50 -72.55 5.22
C ARG A 3 -35.79 -71.20 4.96
N ARG A 4 -34.71 -71.24 4.16
CA ARG A 4 -34.27 -70.26 3.11
C ARG A 4 -33.76 -68.83 3.46
N GLN A 5 -32.43 -68.67 3.31
CA GLN A 5 -31.59 -67.72 2.49
C GLN A 5 -32.27 -66.60 1.63
N PRO A 6 -31.51 -65.67 0.99
CA PRO A 6 -30.34 -64.83 1.41
C PRO A 6 -30.42 -63.38 0.81
N ALA A 7 -29.44 -62.49 1.07
CA ALA A 7 -29.04 -61.29 0.28
C ALA A 7 -28.22 -60.33 1.18
N ALA A 8 -27.32 -59.44 0.74
CA ALA A 8 -26.59 -59.17 -0.49
C ALA A 8 -25.51 -58.11 -0.13
N GLU A 9 -24.56 -57.92 -1.05
CA GLU A 9 -23.39 -57.03 -1.01
C GLU A 9 -23.66 -55.55 -0.74
N GLY A 10 -22.62 -54.80 -0.35
CA GLY A 10 -22.63 -53.34 -0.43
C GLY A 10 -21.46 -52.64 0.25
N SER A 11 -20.31 -52.60 -0.41
CA SER A 11 -19.17 -51.73 -0.08
C SER A 11 -19.57 -50.24 -0.13
N ARG A 12 -19.34 -49.48 0.95
CA ARG A 12 -19.43 -48.01 0.95
C ARG A 12 -18.05 -47.39 1.07
N THR A 13 -17.52 -46.95 -0.05
CA THR A 13 -16.43 -45.98 -0.15
C THR A 13 -17.03 -44.57 -0.08
N SER A 14 -16.59 -43.77 0.90
CA SER A 14 -16.99 -42.37 1.06
C SER A 14 -16.14 -41.46 0.17
N ARG A 15 -16.70 -41.02 -0.95
CA ARG A 15 -16.22 -39.82 -1.66
C ARG A 15 -16.85 -38.59 -1.02
N ARG A 16 -16.04 -37.73 -0.38
CA ARG A 16 -16.45 -36.37 -0.02
C ARG A 16 -16.32 -35.50 -1.28
N ALA A 17 -17.45 -35.13 -1.86
CA ALA A 17 -17.55 -34.09 -2.87
C ALA A 17 -17.59 -32.74 -2.15
N ALA A 18 -16.71 -31.82 -2.54
CA ALA A 18 -16.77 -30.41 -2.15
C ALA A 18 -17.68 -29.69 -3.14
N THR A 19 -18.84 -29.23 -2.67
CA THR A 19 -19.77 -28.40 -3.43
C THR A 19 -19.32 -26.94 -3.32
N LEU A 20 -18.87 -26.37 -4.44
CA LEU A 20 -18.71 -24.92 -4.61
C LEU A 20 -20.10 -24.31 -4.79
N ALA A 21 -20.54 -23.52 -3.81
CA ALA A 21 -21.75 -22.72 -3.92
C ALA A 21 -21.43 -21.43 -4.67
N VAL A 22 -21.99 -21.30 -5.87
CA VAL A 22 -22.03 -20.07 -6.68
C VAL A 22 -23.26 -19.28 -6.23
N CYS A 23 -23.07 -18.14 -5.59
CA CYS A 23 -24.15 -17.19 -5.32
C CYS A 23 -24.23 -16.19 -6.48
N ALA A 24 -25.20 -16.41 -7.36
CA ALA A 24 -25.64 -15.43 -8.35
C ALA A 24 -26.62 -14.46 -7.66
N LEU A 25 -26.29 -13.17 -7.64
CA LEU A 25 -27.20 -12.11 -7.23
C LEU A 25 -27.72 -11.37 -8.47
N LEU A 26 -29.03 -11.52 -8.69
CA LEU A 26 -29.83 -10.83 -9.68
C LEU A 26 -30.00 -9.36 -9.26
N VAL A 27 -29.61 -8.42 -10.12
CA VAL A 27 -29.91 -6.99 -9.99
C VAL A 27 -31.08 -6.66 -10.93
N LEU A 28 -32.15 -6.11 -10.37
CA LEU A 28 -33.24 -5.43 -11.09
C LEU A 28 -32.98 -3.91 -11.05
N PRO A 29 -33.32 -3.14 -12.10
CA PRO A 29 -33.00 -1.73 -12.18
C PRO A 29 -34.07 -0.88 -11.46
N ALA A 30 -33.63 0.01 -10.57
CA ALA A 30 -34.43 1.14 -10.11
C ALA A 30 -34.06 2.37 -10.95
N LEU A 31 -35.00 2.84 -11.76
CA LEU A 31 -34.93 4.11 -12.46
C LEU A 31 -35.20 5.24 -11.45
N GLY A 32 -34.25 6.16 -11.30
CA GLY A 32 -34.41 7.40 -10.55
C GLY A 32 -33.45 8.44 -11.06
N GLY A 33 -33.95 9.39 -11.85
CA GLY A 33 -33.16 10.50 -12.39
C GLY A 33 -32.83 11.52 -11.29
N GLY A 34 -31.57 11.95 -11.25
CA GLY A 34 -31.09 13.06 -10.45
C GLY A 34 -30.32 14.03 -11.35
N ALA A 35 -30.82 15.25 -11.47
CA ALA A 35 -30.26 16.31 -12.28
C ALA A 35 -28.92 16.80 -11.70
N VAL A 36 -27.95 17.00 -12.59
CA VAL A 36 -26.66 17.65 -12.30
C VAL A 36 -26.92 19.15 -12.14
N ALA A 37 -26.67 19.68 -10.94
CA ALA A 37 -26.56 21.12 -10.72
C ALA A 37 -25.08 21.48 -10.65
N ALA A 38 -24.59 22.09 -11.73
CA ALA A 38 -23.34 22.83 -11.73
C ALA A 38 -23.48 24.04 -10.78
N LEU A 39 -22.48 24.27 -9.93
CA LEU A 39 -22.34 25.53 -9.22
C LEU A 39 -20.95 26.11 -9.46
N ASP A 40 -20.99 27.30 -10.04
CA ASP A 40 -19.89 28.13 -10.49
C ASP A 40 -18.89 28.46 -9.38
N ALA A 41 -17.61 28.43 -9.77
CA ALA A 41 -16.53 29.08 -9.07
C ALA A 41 -16.75 30.61 -9.00
N ARG A 42 -16.57 31.19 -7.81
CA ARG A 42 -16.31 32.62 -7.65
C ARG A 42 -15.16 32.83 -6.67
N ASP A 43 -14.12 33.45 -7.18
CA ASP A 43 -13.03 34.10 -6.44
C ASP A 43 -13.56 35.13 -5.43
N GLY A 44 -12.86 35.25 -4.29
CA GLY A 44 -13.02 36.41 -3.41
C GLY A 44 -12.45 36.27 -1.99
N ALA A 45 -11.19 36.71 -1.84
CA ALA A 45 -10.62 37.46 -0.72
C ALA A 45 -10.47 36.82 0.67
N ASP A 46 -9.20 36.81 1.11
CA ASP A 46 -8.73 36.70 2.49
C ASP A 46 -9.52 37.59 3.47
N GLY A 47 -10.09 36.92 4.47
CA GLY A 47 -10.62 37.53 5.68
C GLY A 47 -10.74 36.44 6.74
N GLU A 48 -10.00 36.59 7.84
CA GLU A 48 -10.11 35.77 9.04
C GLU A 48 -11.59 35.62 9.43
N ARG A 49 -12.17 34.43 9.21
CA ARG A 49 -13.49 34.08 9.72
C ARG A 49 -13.31 33.57 11.16
N GLY A 50 -13.65 34.39 12.15
CA GLY A 50 -13.83 33.91 13.52
C GLY A 50 -14.96 32.87 13.56
N GLU A 51 -14.72 31.72 14.18
CA GLU A 51 -15.74 30.65 14.36
C GLU A 51 -16.91 31.19 15.21
N PRO A 52 -18.14 31.29 14.69
CA PRO A 52 -19.20 32.04 15.37
C PRO A 52 -19.97 31.27 16.45
N ASP A 53 -19.85 29.94 16.55
CA ASP A 53 -20.63 29.11 17.48
C ASP A 53 -19.83 27.87 17.92
N GLY A 54 -20.13 27.32 19.11
CA GLY A 54 -19.47 26.10 19.61
C GLY A 54 -19.76 24.88 18.73
N ALA A 55 -18.87 23.90 18.71
CA ALA A 55 -18.95 22.76 17.79
C ALA A 55 -18.63 21.42 18.46
N ILE A 56 -19.24 20.35 17.95
CA ILE A 56 -18.83 18.95 18.11
C ILE A 56 -17.77 18.70 17.02
N LEU A 57 -16.55 18.43 17.46
CA LEU A 57 -15.40 18.22 16.59
C LEU A 57 -15.22 16.74 16.23
N GLU A 58 -15.57 15.84 17.15
CA GLU A 58 -15.23 14.43 17.06
C GLU A 58 -16.15 13.60 17.95
N LEU A 59 -16.53 12.42 17.47
CA LEU A 59 -17.22 11.38 18.23
C LEU A 59 -16.43 10.08 18.13
N TYR A 60 -16.21 9.39 19.25
CA TYR A 60 -15.52 8.11 19.29
C TYR A 60 -16.36 7.08 20.07
N PRO A 61 -17.38 6.48 19.42
CA PRO A 61 -18.35 5.61 20.10
C PRO A 61 -17.87 4.18 20.30
N ASP A 62 -16.97 3.68 19.44
CA ASP A 62 -16.58 2.26 19.41
C ASP A 62 -15.06 2.07 19.63
N PRO A 63 -14.55 2.27 20.86
CA PRO A 63 -13.16 1.98 21.20
C PRO A 63 -12.79 0.50 21.11
N VAL A 64 -11.53 0.24 20.76
CA VAL A 64 -10.91 -1.11 20.70
C VAL A 64 -10.90 -1.86 22.04
N ARG A 65 -11.14 -1.15 23.14
CA ARG A 65 -11.14 -1.74 24.48
C ARG A 65 -12.54 -2.24 24.78
N GLY A 66 -12.62 -3.45 25.33
CA GLY A 66 -13.92 -4.07 25.61
C GLY A 66 -14.81 -3.21 26.51
N ASN A 67 -16.12 -3.26 26.22
CA ASN A 67 -17.17 -2.40 26.79
C ASN A 67 -16.99 -0.91 26.43
N ASP A 68 -16.46 -0.61 25.24
CA ASP A 68 -16.33 0.76 24.72
C ASP A 68 -15.54 1.70 25.65
N ALA A 69 -14.61 1.11 26.41
CA ALA A 69 -13.82 1.79 27.41
C ALA A 69 -12.95 2.90 26.79
N GLY A 70 -13.25 4.14 27.15
CA GLY A 70 -12.58 5.34 26.61
C GLY A 70 -13.31 5.97 25.43
N GLU A 71 -14.61 5.70 25.27
CA GLU A 71 -15.48 6.46 24.37
C GLU A 71 -15.49 7.95 24.73
N TYR A 72 -15.64 8.82 23.75
CA TYR A 72 -15.66 10.25 24.01
C TYR A 72 -16.36 11.11 22.97
N VAL A 73 -16.71 12.32 23.42
CA VAL A 73 -17.12 13.45 22.58
C VAL A 73 -16.12 14.59 22.73
N LEU A 74 -15.58 15.09 21.61
CA LEU A 74 -14.70 16.27 21.59
C LEU A 74 -15.47 17.50 21.12
N LEU A 75 -15.31 18.60 21.86
CA LEU A 75 -16.02 19.85 21.64
C LEU A 75 -15.07 21.03 21.51
N SER A 76 -15.42 22.02 20.68
CA SER A 76 -14.85 23.37 20.67
C SER A 76 -15.85 24.34 21.30
N LEU A 77 -15.49 24.91 22.44
CA LEU A 77 -16.33 25.87 23.17
C LEU A 77 -15.66 27.25 23.17
N PRO A 78 -16.11 28.22 22.36
CA PRO A 78 -15.36 29.48 22.14
C PRO A 78 -15.21 30.32 23.40
N GLU A 79 -16.19 30.28 24.30
CA GLU A 79 -16.19 31.03 25.55
C GLU A 79 -16.86 30.27 26.70
N PRO A 80 -16.51 30.60 27.97
CA PRO A 80 -17.16 30.00 29.13
C PRO A 80 -18.66 30.28 29.12
N GLY A 81 -19.47 29.27 29.39
CA GLY A 81 -20.92 29.42 29.38
C GLY A 81 -21.66 28.24 29.97
N ASN A 82 -22.99 28.27 29.86
CA ASN A 82 -23.87 27.18 30.26
C ASN A 82 -24.05 26.21 29.09
N TRP A 83 -23.00 25.43 28.84
CA TRP A 83 -22.95 24.41 27.79
C TRP A 83 -23.46 23.06 28.29
N SER A 84 -24.01 22.26 27.38
CA SER A 84 -24.31 20.84 27.63
C SER A 84 -24.27 20.03 26.33
N VAL A 85 -23.87 18.77 26.42
CA VAL A 85 -23.92 17.79 25.32
C VAL A 85 -24.78 16.59 25.74
N SER A 86 -25.48 15.98 24.78
CA SER A 86 -26.49 14.93 25.04
C SER A 86 -26.66 14.06 23.80
N ASP A 87 -26.77 12.74 24.00
CA ASP A 87 -27.13 11.68 23.04
C ASP A 87 -28.66 11.61 22.76
N GLY A 88 -29.46 12.05 23.74
CA GLY A 88 -30.93 11.98 23.71
C GLY A 88 -31.51 11.32 24.96
N GLU A 89 -30.72 10.46 25.59
CA GLU A 89 -31.01 9.68 26.79
C GLU A 89 -30.41 10.32 28.05
N SER A 90 -29.17 10.77 27.93
CA SER A 90 -28.30 11.34 28.96
C SER A 90 -27.78 12.73 28.54
N ALA A 91 -27.24 13.49 29.50
CA ALA A 91 -26.71 14.82 29.21
C ALA A 91 -25.63 15.26 30.20
N VAL A 92 -24.46 15.63 29.68
CA VAL A 92 -23.34 16.17 30.45
C VAL A 92 -23.39 17.70 30.47
N ARG A 93 -23.26 18.30 31.65
CA ARG A 93 -23.26 19.76 31.83
C ARG A 93 -21.84 20.32 31.90
N LEU A 94 -21.52 21.23 30.99
CA LEU A 94 -20.18 21.79 30.76
C LEU A 94 -20.09 23.25 31.22
N ARG A 95 -20.52 23.52 32.45
CA ARG A 95 -20.61 24.89 32.99
C ARG A 95 -19.22 25.54 33.08
N ASN A 96 -19.11 26.77 32.58
CA ASN A 96 -17.89 27.59 32.60
C ASN A 96 -16.68 26.91 31.94
N ARG A 97 -16.90 25.96 31.03
CA ARG A 97 -15.83 25.37 30.20
C ARG A 97 -15.70 26.13 28.88
N SER A 98 -14.48 26.21 28.37
CA SER A 98 -14.12 26.83 27.09
C SER A 98 -12.87 26.15 26.51
N GLY A 99 -12.56 26.39 25.23
CA GLY A 99 -11.51 25.72 24.48
C GLY A 99 -11.93 24.33 24.00
N ARG A 100 -10.94 23.45 23.79
CA ARG A 100 -11.19 22.05 23.44
C ARG A 100 -11.54 21.27 24.70
N VAL A 101 -12.72 20.65 24.73
CA VAL A 101 -13.23 19.89 25.87
C VAL A 101 -13.53 18.47 25.41
N LEU A 102 -12.95 17.48 26.08
CA LEU A 102 -13.19 16.06 25.83
C LEU A 102 -14.05 15.52 26.97
N VAL A 103 -15.19 14.91 26.64
CA VAL A 103 -16.17 14.35 27.57
C VAL A 103 -16.08 12.83 27.48
N THR A 104 -15.78 12.17 28.60
CA THR A 104 -15.62 10.70 28.72
C THR A 104 -15.81 10.31 30.19
N ASP A 105 -16.45 9.18 30.44
CA ASP A 105 -16.57 8.58 31.78
C ASP A 105 -15.36 7.72 32.16
N GLU A 106 -14.48 7.43 31.20
CA GLU A 106 -13.23 6.71 31.42
C GLU A 106 -11.99 7.48 30.95
N PRO A 107 -11.59 8.59 31.64
CA PRO A 107 -10.40 9.38 31.28
C PRO A 107 -9.09 8.58 31.24
N GLY A 108 -8.99 7.49 32.02
CA GLY A 108 -7.82 6.60 32.01
C GLY A 108 -7.75 5.70 30.77
N SER A 109 -8.86 5.60 30.04
CA SER A 109 -9.01 4.69 28.91
C SER A 109 -8.81 5.35 27.55
N ILE A 110 -8.78 6.70 27.48
CA ILE A 110 -8.68 7.40 26.20
C ILE A 110 -7.33 7.15 25.48
N PRO A 111 -7.32 7.12 24.15
CA PRO A 111 -6.11 7.06 23.34
C PRO A 111 -5.13 8.20 23.67
N PRO A 112 -3.81 7.95 23.76
CA PRO A 112 -2.82 9.02 23.93
C PRO A 112 -2.95 10.07 22.83
N GLY A 113 -3.05 11.34 23.21
CA GLY A 113 -3.21 12.45 22.26
C GLY A 113 -4.63 12.63 21.71
N ALA A 114 -5.62 11.87 22.19
CA ALA A 114 -7.02 12.03 21.80
C ALA A 114 -7.46 13.50 21.94
N GLY A 115 -8.06 14.03 20.88
CA GLY A 115 -8.56 15.40 20.80
C GLY A 115 -7.51 16.51 20.86
N ALA A 116 -6.21 16.20 20.73
CA ALA A 116 -5.16 17.20 20.66
C ALA A 116 -5.41 18.21 19.53
N GLY A 117 -5.12 19.49 19.80
CA GLY A 117 -5.19 20.54 18.79
C GLY A 117 -3.99 20.52 17.83
N PRO A 118 -3.98 21.40 16.80
CA PRO A 118 -2.94 21.44 15.77
C PRO A 118 -1.50 21.62 16.30
N ASN A 119 -1.34 22.23 17.48
CA ASN A 119 -0.04 22.45 18.13
C ASN A 119 0.26 21.41 19.24
N GLY A 120 -0.47 20.31 19.30
CA GLY A 120 -0.35 19.29 20.35
C GLY A 120 -0.97 19.68 21.70
N THR A 121 -1.72 20.78 21.76
CA THR A 121 -2.43 21.19 22.99
C THR A 121 -3.51 20.17 23.33
N LEU A 122 -3.41 19.54 24.50
CA LEU A 122 -4.38 18.57 24.97
C LEU A 122 -5.70 19.25 25.40
N PRO A 123 -6.86 18.58 25.19
CA PRO A 123 -8.15 19.11 25.63
C PRO A 123 -8.28 19.09 27.16
N VAL A 124 -9.21 19.89 27.68
CA VAL A 124 -9.69 19.74 29.05
C VAL A 124 -10.59 18.51 29.11
N VAL A 125 -10.20 17.51 29.91
CA VAL A 125 -11.00 16.30 30.09
C VAL A 125 -12.05 16.51 31.19
N VAL A 126 -13.29 16.15 30.90
CA VAL A 126 -14.41 16.10 31.84
C VAL A 126 -14.72 14.63 32.09
N ASP A 127 -14.54 14.22 33.35
CA ASP A 127 -14.80 12.88 33.89
C ASP A 127 -16.32 12.70 34.13
N ASP A 128 -17.04 12.58 33.02
CA ASP A 128 -18.48 12.41 32.88
C ASP A 128 -18.72 11.99 31.42
N GLY A 129 -19.71 11.17 31.13
CA GLY A 129 -19.84 10.52 29.82
C GLY A 129 -21.25 10.48 29.27
N LEU A 130 -21.33 10.11 27.99
CA LEU A 130 -22.53 9.64 27.31
C LEU A 130 -22.25 8.17 26.95
N GLU A 131 -23.26 7.31 26.91
CA GLU A 131 -23.14 5.93 26.44
C GLU A 131 -23.46 5.92 24.95
N LEU A 132 -22.45 6.08 24.09
CA LEU A 132 -22.65 6.24 22.66
C LEU A 132 -22.99 4.91 21.98
N SER A 133 -23.88 4.96 20.98
CA SER A 133 -24.35 3.81 20.21
C SER A 133 -23.39 3.50 19.05
N ASN A 134 -22.85 2.28 19.02
CA ASN A 134 -22.08 1.77 17.87
C ASN A 134 -22.96 1.58 16.62
N GLY A 135 -24.29 1.53 16.78
CA GLY A 135 -25.24 1.45 15.65
C GLY A 135 -25.62 2.80 15.04
N GLY A 136 -25.11 3.90 15.59
CA GLY A 136 -25.46 5.27 15.22
C GLY A 136 -26.50 5.90 16.13
N GLU A 137 -26.44 7.24 16.26
CA GLU A 137 -27.33 8.08 17.07
C GLU A 137 -27.16 9.60 16.76
N SER A 138 -27.74 10.46 17.61
CA SER A 138 -27.83 11.92 17.42
C SER A 138 -27.25 12.72 18.61
N VAL A 139 -25.97 13.08 18.56
CA VAL A 139 -25.35 13.92 19.61
C VAL A 139 -25.65 15.40 19.41
N THR A 140 -26.12 16.08 20.45
CA THR A 140 -26.57 17.47 20.39
C THR A 140 -25.87 18.37 21.41
N LEU A 141 -25.13 19.37 20.92
CA LEU A 141 -24.52 20.44 21.70
C LEU A 141 -25.52 21.59 21.90
N ARG A 142 -25.63 22.07 23.13
CA ARG A 142 -26.50 23.19 23.52
C ARG A 142 -25.76 24.25 24.31
N ARG A 143 -26.23 25.50 24.17
CA ARG A 143 -25.85 26.65 24.99
C ARG A 143 -27.10 27.34 25.49
N ASP A 144 -27.21 27.56 26.80
CA ASP A 144 -28.38 28.20 27.42
C ASP A 144 -29.71 27.53 27.05
N GLY A 145 -29.68 26.22 26.79
CA GLY A 145 -30.82 25.41 26.37
C GLY A 145 -31.13 25.45 24.87
N ALA A 146 -30.54 26.37 24.10
CA ALA A 146 -30.66 26.41 22.65
C ALA A 146 -29.71 25.41 21.99
N VAL A 147 -30.16 24.76 20.91
CA VAL A 147 -29.32 23.86 20.10
C VAL A 147 -28.33 24.68 19.31
N VAL A 148 -27.04 24.35 19.47
CA VAL A 148 -25.94 24.95 18.73
C VAL A 148 -25.56 24.07 17.55
N GLN A 149 -25.38 22.77 17.80
CA GLN A 149 -25.14 21.79 16.76
C GLN A 149 -25.82 20.47 17.13
N ARG A 150 -26.33 19.78 16.12
CA ARG A 150 -26.68 18.36 16.17
C ARG A 150 -25.82 17.63 15.15
N VAL A 151 -25.28 16.50 15.55
CA VAL A 151 -24.50 15.59 14.72
C VAL A 151 -25.20 14.24 14.76
N ASP A 152 -25.50 13.72 13.59
CA ASP A 152 -26.05 12.37 13.41
C ASP A 152 -24.95 11.52 12.78
N TYR A 153 -24.69 10.33 13.34
CA TYR A 153 -23.71 9.40 12.78
C TYR A 153 -24.30 7.99 12.63
N GLY A 154 -23.75 7.22 11.69
CA GLY A 154 -24.22 5.87 11.35
C GLY A 154 -23.54 4.75 12.17
N GLU A 155 -23.59 3.54 11.65
CA GLU A 155 -22.84 2.42 12.24
C GLU A 155 -21.34 2.73 12.30
N SER A 156 -20.73 2.49 13.46
CA SER A 156 -19.31 2.69 13.70
C SER A 156 -18.47 1.50 13.26
N THR A 157 -17.19 1.76 13.06
CA THR A 157 -16.16 0.72 12.99
C THR A 157 -15.26 0.85 14.22
N GLU A 158 -15.02 -0.26 14.91
CA GLU A 158 -14.15 -0.33 16.08
C GLU A 158 -12.80 0.36 15.80
N GLY A 159 -12.44 1.32 16.65
CA GLY A 159 -11.19 2.07 16.52
C GLY A 159 -11.24 3.32 15.63
N GLU A 160 -12.39 3.62 15.01
CA GLU A 160 -12.58 4.83 14.20
C GLU A 160 -13.33 5.94 14.95
N ARG A 161 -12.90 7.17 14.71
CA ARG A 161 -13.57 8.39 15.14
C ARG A 161 -14.39 8.97 13.99
N TYR A 162 -15.57 9.48 14.30
CA TYR A 162 -16.39 10.22 13.35
C TYR A 162 -16.04 11.72 13.40
N LEU A 163 -15.83 12.31 12.23
CA LEU A 163 -15.47 13.72 12.02
C LEU A 163 -16.63 14.47 11.35
N PRO A 164 -17.45 15.22 12.12
CA PRO A 164 -18.68 15.83 11.59
C PRO A 164 -18.44 16.91 10.54
N ALA A 165 -17.25 17.53 10.53
CA ALA A 165 -16.90 18.56 9.56
C ALA A 165 -16.74 18.02 8.13
N SER A 166 -16.35 16.75 7.99
CA SER A 166 -16.13 16.09 6.70
C SER A 166 -17.10 14.92 6.44
N ASP A 167 -17.96 14.59 7.41
CA ASP A 167 -18.85 13.42 7.36
C ASP A 167 -18.07 12.12 7.09
N GLU A 168 -16.99 11.92 7.85
CA GLU A 168 -16.00 10.87 7.62
C GLU A 168 -15.72 10.07 8.89
N TRP A 169 -15.62 8.75 8.75
CA TRP A 169 -15.00 7.88 9.74
C TRP A 169 -13.50 7.76 9.49
N ARG A 170 -12.71 7.93 10.54
CA ARG A 170 -11.24 7.90 10.45
C ARG A 170 -10.63 7.11 11.60
N PRO A 171 -9.66 6.22 11.34
CA PRO A 171 -8.94 5.53 12.41
C PRO A 171 -8.31 6.49 13.42
N VAL A 172 -8.44 6.18 14.72
CA VAL A 172 -7.79 6.96 15.79
C VAL A 172 -6.28 7.05 15.59
N GLY A 173 -5.74 8.27 15.67
CA GLY A 173 -4.30 8.53 15.49
C GLY A 173 -3.81 8.55 14.04
N PHE A 174 -4.72 8.39 13.06
CA PHE A 174 -4.43 8.69 11.66
C PHE A 174 -4.79 10.14 11.33
N GLU A 175 -3.84 10.88 10.74
CA GLU A 175 -4.09 12.15 10.08
C GLU A 175 -3.45 12.12 8.68
N PRO A 176 -4.21 12.44 7.61
CA PRO A 176 -3.65 12.58 6.28
C PRO A 176 -2.52 13.60 6.25
N ARG A 177 -1.49 13.33 5.45
CA ARG A 177 -0.36 14.24 5.26
C ARG A 177 -0.49 14.95 3.91
N ASP A 178 -0.17 16.23 3.89
CA ASP A 178 0.05 16.95 2.64
C ASP A 178 1.25 16.37 1.88
N ALA A 179 1.27 16.58 0.57
CA ALA A 179 2.43 16.26 -0.26
C ALA A 179 3.63 17.11 0.19
N VAL A 180 4.78 16.47 0.42
CA VAL A 180 6.00 17.18 0.84
C VAL A 180 6.91 17.37 -0.36
N HIS A 181 6.98 18.60 -0.85
CA HIS A 181 7.91 18.99 -1.92
C HIS A 181 9.27 19.35 -1.33
N THR A 182 10.32 18.72 -1.82
CA THR A 182 11.69 18.90 -1.36
C THR A 182 12.57 19.49 -2.45
N CYS A 183 13.66 20.15 -2.03
CA CYS A 183 14.55 20.89 -2.92
C CYS A 183 15.22 20.00 -3.99
N PRO A 184 15.74 20.60 -5.08
CA PRO A 184 16.55 19.89 -6.06
C PRO A 184 17.63 19.02 -5.40
N THR A 185 17.84 17.82 -5.93
CA THR A 185 18.76 16.85 -5.33
C THR A 185 19.44 15.99 -6.39
N ASN A 186 20.67 15.59 -6.10
CA ASN A 186 21.27 14.46 -6.78
C ASN A 186 20.68 13.18 -6.18
N ALA A 187 20.32 12.25 -7.04
CA ALA A 187 19.85 10.94 -6.65
C ALA A 187 20.67 9.86 -7.36
N THR A 188 20.70 8.67 -6.78
CA THR A 188 21.16 7.46 -7.43
C THR A 188 19.92 6.66 -7.82
N ALA A 189 19.63 6.58 -9.12
CA ALA A 189 18.59 5.73 -9.67
C ALA A 189 19.18 4.34 -9.98
N PHE A 190 18.47 3.29 -9.63
CA PHE A 190 18.96 1.92 -9.82
C PHE A 190 17.83 0.90 -9.91
N LEU A 191 18.20 -0.32 -10.32
CA LEU A 191 17.29 -1.43 -10.51
C LEU A 191 17.71 -2.62 -9.65
N LEU A 192 16.73 -3.47 -9.33
CA LEU A 192 16.95 -4.81 -8.81
C LEU A 192 16.45 -5.78 -9.89
N PRO A 193 17.17 -6.88 -10.18
CA PRO A 193 18.32 -7.43 -9.46
C PRO A 193 19.68 -6.84 -9.84
N ASP A 194 19.74 -5.80 -10.69
CA ASP A 194 20.97 -5.29 -11.27
C ASP A 194 21.96 -4.68 -10.25
N SER A 195 21.47 -3.95 -9.24
CA SER A 195 22.30 -3.18 -8.30
C SER A 195 21.96 -3.44 -6.82
N PRO A 196 22.05 -4.70 -6.32
CA PRO A 196 21.72 -5.05 -4.94
C PRO A 196 22.73 -4.49 -3.90
N GLU A 197 23.84 -3.92 -4.36
CA GLU A 197 24.83 -3.20 -3.55
C GLU A 197 24.37 -1.82 -3.11
N VAL A 198 23.56 -1.09 -3.91
CA VAL A 198 23.16 0.29 -3.60
C VAL A 198 22.44 0.40 -2.25
N PRO A 199 21.43 -0.46 -1.93
CA PRO A 199 20.83 -0.45 -0.60
C PRO A 199 21.83 -0.75 0.52
N ILE A 200 22.76 -1.70 0.30
CA ILE A 200 23.75 -2.11 1.31
C ILE A 200 24.75 -0.99 1.60
N GLU A 201 25.25 -0.31 0.57
CA GLU A 201 26.18 0.82 0.70
C GLU A 201 25.53 2.01 1.41
N THR A 202 24.27 2.29 1.07
CA THR A 202 23.49 3.35 1.71
C THR A 202 23.38 3.14 3.22
N LEU A 203 22.96 1.94 3.63
CA LEU A 203 22.83 1.60 5.05
C LEU A 203 24.18 1.52 5.76
N ARG A 204 25.23 1.06 5.07
CA ARG A 204 26.57 0.94 5.64
C ARG A 204 27.18 2.30 5.95
N GLY A 205 26.92 3.29 5.10
CA GLY A 205 27.46 4.63 5.22
C GLY A 205 26.72 5.56 6.18
N ALA A 206 25.87 5.02 7.07
CA ALA A 206 25.23 5.77 8.15
C ALA A 206 26.18 5.91 9.36
N ASP A 207 26.23 7.12 9.90
CA ASP A 207 27.07 7.50 11.03
C ASP A 207 26.28 7.98 12.26
N GLU A 208 25.07 8.53 12.08
CA GLU A 208 24.24 9.06 13.18
C GLU A 208 22.94 8.28 13.36
N ARG A 209 22.14 8.15 12.30
CA ARG A 209 20.81 7.51 12.35
C ARG A 209 20.59 6.55 11.19
N LEU A 210 19.90 5.45 11.48
CA LEU A 210 19.43 4.49 10.50
C LEU A 210 18.00 4.04 10.84
N LEU A 211 17.03 4.55 10.08
CA LEU A 211 15.62 4.21 10.20
C LEU A 211 15.23 3.33 9.02
N LEU A 212 14.70 2.13 9.23
CA LEU A 212 14.31 1.22 8.16
C LEU A 212 12.87 0.75 8.31
N ALA A 213 12.05 1.03 7.30
CA ALA A 213 10.66 0.61 7.20
C ALA A 213 10.49 -0.48 6.14
N GLY A 214 9.75 -1.54 6.46
CA GLY A 214 9.61 -2.67 5.54
C GLY A 214 8.42 -3.58 5.77
N TYR A 215 7.61 -3.79 4.74
CA TYR A 215 6.53 -4.80 4.77
C TYR A 215 7.01 -6.23 5.11
N THR A 216 8.12 -6.68 4.51
CA THR A 216 8.76 -7.95 4.91
C THR A 216 10.26 -7.76 5.05
N PHE A 217 10.84 -8.36 6.09
CA PHE A 217 12.25 -8.22 6.45
C PHE A 217 12.88 -9.58 6.76
N SER A 218 13.61 -10.15 5.79
CA SER A 218 14.30 -11.44 5.96
C SER A 218 15.69 -11.47 5.31
N SER A 219 16.20 -10.31 4.92
CA SER A 219 17.53 -10.16 4.33
C SER A 219 18.62 -10.22 5.41
N GLN A 220 19.40 -11.30 5.41
CA GLN A 220 20.55 -11.44 6.31
C GLN A 220 21.64 -10.40 6.03
N ARG A 221 21.87 -10.08 4.74
CA ARG A 221 22.86 -9.07 4.33
C ARG A 221 22.55 -7.69 4.90
N VAL A 222 21.27 -7.32 4.88
CA VAL A 222 20.80 -6.06 5.47
C VAL A 222 20.90 -6.13 6.99
N ALA A 223 20.43 -7.21 7.62
CA ALA A 223 20.55 -7.39 9.07
C ALA A 223 21.99 -7.29 9.58
N ASP A 224 22.97 -7.86 8.86
CA ASP A 224 24.39 -7.75 9.20
C ASP A 224 24.89 -6.30 9.18
N VAL A 225 24.38 -5.46 8.26
CA VAL A 225 24.75 -4.04 8.19
C VAL A 225 24.13 -3.28 9.36
N LEU A 226 22.86 -3.54 9.68
CA LEU A 226 22.17 -2.90 10.80
C LEU A 226 22.82 -3.24 12.14
N VAL A 227 23.16 -4.51 12.38
CA VAL A 227 23.89 -4.93 13.59
C VAL A 227 25.23 -4.21 13.68
N ARG A 228 26.01 -4.16 12.59
CA ARG A 228 27.28 -3.42 12.58
C ARG A 228 27.11 -1.91 12.78
N ALA A 229 25.97 -1.33 12.40
CA ALA A 229 25.69 0.08 12.64
C ALA A 229 25.38 0.31 14.13
N ALA A 230 24.55 -0.53 14.74
CA ALA A 230 24.29 -0.51 16.17
C ALA A 230 25.58 -0.72 17.00
N ASP A 231 26.45 -1.64 16.59
CA ASP A 231 27.77 -1.86 17.23
C ASP A 231 28.68 -0.62 17.15
N ARG A 232 28.50 0.24 16.14
CA ARG A 232 29.21 1.53 16.01
C ARG A 232 28.56 2.66 16.80
N GLY A 233 27.39 2.44 17.39
CA GLY A 233 26.64 3.44 18.15
C GLY A 233 25.68 4.31 17.32
N VAL A 234 25.38 3.91 16.07
CA VAL A 234 24.33 4.56 15.25
C VAL A 234 22.96 4.28 15.88
N ASP A 235 22.05 5.26 15.87
CA ASP A 235 20.65 5.04 16.28
C ASP A 235 19.92 4.21 15.20
N VAL A 236 19.73 2.91 15.47
CA VAL A 236 19.12 1.98 14.51
C VAL A 236 17.71 1.61 14.96
N ARG A 237 16.71 1.98 14.13
CA ARG A 237 15.30 1.63 14.32
C ARG A 237 14.75 0.89 13.11
N VAL A 238 13.97 -0.17 13.35
CA VAL A 238 13.36 -1.00 12.30
C VAL A 238 11.85 -1.11 12.55
N LEU A 239 11.04 -0.76 11.56
CA LEU A 239 9.59 -0.89 11.57
C LEU A 239 9.14 -1.90 10.51
N VAL A 240 8.39 -2.92 10.92
CA VAL A 240 7.84 -3.95 10.01
C VAL A 240 6.34 -4.14 10.16
N GLU A 241 5.71 -4.72 9.14
CA GLU A 241 4.29 -5.08 9.14
C GLU A 241 4.00 -6.29 10.05
N ALA A 242 2.89 -6.25 10.79
CA ALA A 242 2.43 -7.31 11.69
C ALA A 242 1.96 -8.57 10.95
N ALA A 243 1.24 -8.41 9.85
CA ALA A 243 0.58 -9.50 9.16
C ALA A 243 0.75 -9.40 7.64
N PRO A 244 1.99 -9.43 7.11
CA PRO A 244 2.17 -9.37 5.66
C PRO A 244 1.51 -10.59 5.00
N VAL A 245 1.12 -10.49 3.73
CA VAL A 245 0.52 -11.60 2.98
C VAL A 245 1.44 -12.82 3.03
N GLY A 246 0.91 -13.94 3.51
CA GLY A 246 1.67 -15.16 3.79
C GLY A 246 2.29 -15.23 5.20
N GLY A 247 2.02 -14.23 6.04
CA GLY A 247 2.45 -14.13 7.44
C GLY A 247 3.93 -13.80 7.63
N ILE A 248 4.30 -13.56 8.89
CA ILE A 248 5.71 -13.44 9.27
C ILE A 248 6.35 -14.82 9.21
N SER A 249 7.38 -14.96 8.37
CA SER A 249 8.12 -16.22 8.27
C SER A 249 9.04 -16.46 9.48
N THR A 250 9.33 -17.74 9.78
CA THR A 250 10.34 -18.14 10.77
C THR A 250 11.70 -17.47 10.49
N ARG A 251 12.07 -17.28 9.21
CA ARG A 251 13.32 -16.59 8.84
C ARG A 251 13.27 -15.12 9.24
N GLN A 252 12.17 -14.43 8.96
CA GLN A 252 11.97 -13.04 9.38
C GLN A 252 12.03 -12.93 10.90
N ALA A 253 11.26 -13.74 11.63
CA ALA A 253 11.26 -13.73 13.09
C ALA A 253 12.66 -13.93 13.69
N ARG A 254 13.45 -14.89 13.19
CA ARG A 254 14.85 -15.07 13.62
C ARG A 254 15.75 -13.88 13.30
N THR A 255 15.49 -13.21 12.19
CA THR A 255 16.25 -12.02 11.79
C THR A 255 15.92 -10.84 12.71
N LEU A 256 14.65 -10.65 13.05
CA LEU A 256 14.19 -9.63 14.00
C LEU A 256 14.68 -9.92 15.43
N ASP A 257 14.67 -11.19 15.86
CA ASP A 257 15.28 -11.63 17.14
C ASP A 257 16.75 -11.23 17.22
N ARG A 258 17.50 -11.43 16.13
CA ARG A 258 18.92 -11.07 16.06
C ARG A 258 19.15 -9.56 16.11
N LEU A 259 18.32 -8.77 15.43
CA LEU A 259 18.41 -7.31 15.47
C LEU A 259 18.13 -6.79 16.88
N PHE A 260 17.03 -7.23 17.49
CA PHE A 260 16.67 -6.86 18.85
C PHE A 260 17.78 -7.22 19.86
N ALA A 261 18.36 -8.42 19.74
CA ALA A 261 19.47 -8.86 20.59
C ALA A 261 20.75 -8.02 20.41
N ALA A 262 20.91 -7.32 19.29
CA ALA A 262 22.02 -6.41 19.01
C ALA A 262 21.74 -4.96 19.45
N GLY A 263 20.63 -4.70 20.14
CA GLY A 263 20.26 -3.36 20.61
C GLY A 263 19.54 -2.49 19.59
N VAL A 264 19.13 -3.06 18.44
CA VAL A 264 18.27 -2.35 17.47
C VAL A 264 16.86 -2.23 18.04
N ASP A 265 16.27 -1.06 17.90
CA ASP A 265 14.88 -0.81 18.25
C ASP A 265 13.95 -1.36 17.15
N VAL A 266 13.41 -2.56 17.39
CA VAL A 266 12.55 -3.27 16.43
C VAL A 266 11.09 -3.13 16.84
N ARG A 267 10.29 -2.54 15.96
CA ARG A 267 8.85 -2.34 16.11
C ARG A 267 8.04 -3.00 15.00
N VAL A 268 6.78 -3.29 15.32
CA VAL A 268 5.81 -3.93 14.46
C VAL A 268 4.54 -3.07 14.44
N GLY A 269 4.20 -2.50 13.29
CA GLY A 269 3.01 -1.67 13.10
C GLY A 269 1.80 -2.49 12.66
N VAL A 270 0.63 -1.84 12.63
CA VAL A 270 -0.65 -2.45 12.20
C VAL A 270 -1.10 -3.56 13.15
N VAL A 271 -1.13 -3.26 14.45
CA VAL A 271 -1.51 -4.19 15.52
C VAL A 271 -2.77 -3.70 16.24
N GLY A 272 -3.84 -4.50 16.22
CA GLY A 272 -5.13 -4.15 16.84
C GLY A 272 -6.00 -3.36 15.87
N ALA A 273 -6.81 -2.41 16.36
CA ALA A 273 -7.47 -1.45 15.48
C ALA A 273 -6.41 -0.50 14.91
N ALA A 274 -6.03 -0.79 13.68
CA ALA A 274 -4.90 -0.20 13.02
C ALA A 274 -5.32 0.99 12.17
N ARG A 275 -4.38 1.91 11.97
CA ARG A 275 -4.59 3.08 11.09
C ARG A 275 -4.64 2.70 9.61
N PHE A 276 -4.13 1.51 9.29
CA PHE A 276 -3.99 0.99 7.94
C PHE A 276 -4.26 -0.50 7.94
N ASN A 277 -4.71 -1.05 6.81
CA ASN A 277 -4.79 -2.50 6.58
C ASN A 277 -3.39 -3.13 6.47
N TYR A 278 -2.41 -2.40 5.94
CA TYR A 278 -1.01 -2.83 5.86
C TYR A 278 -0.04 -1.65 5.93
N HIS A 279 1.07 -1.83 6.64
CA HIS A 279 2.28 -1.03 6.56
C HIS A 279 3.16 -1.53 5.41
N HIS A 280 2.82 -1.09 4.19
CA HIS A 280 3.42 -1.52 2.95
C HIS A 280 4.64 -0.71 2.44
N PRO A 281 5.22 0.33 3.10
CA PRO A 281 6.41 0.99 2.58
C PRO A 281 7.68 0.10 2.60
N LYS A 282 8.66 0.46 1.75
CA LYS A 282 10.03 -0.08 1.78
C LYS A 282 11.00 1.07 1.57
N TYR A 283 11.46 1.63 2.68
CA TYR A 283 12.41 2.73 2.65
C TYR A 283 13.38 2.64 3.81
N ALA A 284 14.48 3.37 3.69
CA ALA A 284 15.37 3.63 4.79
C ALA A 284 15.84 5.09 4.77
N VAL A 285 16.12 5.63 5.95
CA VAL A 285 16.82 6.89 6.15
C VAL A 285 18.17 6.56 6.77
N ALA A 286 19.25 6.95 6.11
CA ALA A 286 20.62 6.81 6.57
C ALA A 286 21.22 8.23 6.62
N ASP A 287 21.26 8.82 7.80
CA ASP A 287 21.58 10.24 8.01
C ASP A 287 20.73 11.16 7.11
N ASP A 288 21.36 11.82 6.13
CA ASP A 288 20.74 12.73 5.16
C ASP A 288 20.33 12.05 3.85
N ARG A 289 20.40 10.71 3.78
CA ARG A 289 20.03 9.94 2.58
C ARG A 289 18.70 9.25 2.77
N ALA A 290 17.77 9.50 1.85
CA ALA A 290 16.53 8.74 1.72
C ALA A 290 16.68 7.66 0.65
N LEU A 291 16.40 6.42 1.01
CA LEU A 291 16.36 5.27 0.10
C LEU A 291 14.93 4.76 0.00
N VAL A 292 14.34 4.74 -1.19
CA VAL A 292 12.99 4.20 -1.44
C VAL A 292 13.06 3.08 -2.47
N LEU A 293 12.36 1.99 -2.20
CA LEU A 293 12.37 0.77 -3.00
C LEU A 293 10.94 0.34 -3.35
N THR A 294 10.77 -0.25 -4.53
CA THR A 294 9.57 -1.04 -4.85
C THR A 294 9.62 -2.44 -4.20
N GLU A 295 10.83 -2.88 -3.82
CA GLU A 295 11.13 -4.22 -3.34
C GLU A 295 11.20 -4.37 -1.83
N ASN A 296 10.81 -5.55 -1.37
CA ASN A 296 10.95 -5.98 0.02
C ASN A 296 12.40 -6.22 0.44
N TRP A 297 12.68 -6.07 1.75
CA TRP A 297 13.96 -6.38 2.41
C TRP A 297 14.18 -7.89 2.58
N LYS A 298 14.13 -8.63 1.48
CA LYS A 298 14.27 -10.09 1.42
C LYS A 298 15.18 -10.51 0.26
N PRO A 299 15.66 -11.77 0.21
CA PRO A 299 16.53 -12.24 -0.87
C PRO A 299 16.00 -11.96 -2.29
N ALA A 300 14.69 -12.18 -2.51
CA ALA A 300 14.03 -11.91 -3.80
C ALA A 300 14.07 -10.43 -4.24
N GLY A 301 14.09 -9.49 -3.28
CA GLY A 301 14.12 -8.05 -3.52
C GLY A 301 15.54 -7.52 -3.43
N THR A 302 15.90 -6.96 -2.28
CA THR A 302 17.25 -6.41 -2.01
C THR A 302 18.42 -7.40 -2.16
N GLY A 303 18.16 -8.70 -2.20
CA GLY A 303 19.19 -9.71 -2.50
C GLY A 303 19.46 -9.90 -3.99
N GLY A 304 18.63 -9.34 -4.88
CA GLY A 304 18.74 -9.52 -6.34
C GLY A 304 18.36 -10.91 -6.84
N ALA A 305 17.60 -11.69 -6.05
CA ALA A 305 17.42 -13.12 -6.31
C ALA A 305 16.14 -13.48 -7.07
N ALA A 306 15.30 -12.51 -7.50
CA ALA A 306 14.08 -12.79 -8.26
C ALA A 306 13.50 -11.57 -9.00
N SER A 307 13.18 -10.50 -8.28
CA SER A 307 12.27 -9.47 -8.77
C SER A 307 12.95 -8.42 -9.63
N ARG A 308 12.26 -7.99 -10.70
CA ARG A 308 12.50 -6.69 -11.34
C ARG A 308 11.86 -5.59 -10.50
N GLY A 309 12.68 -4.78 -9.87
CA GLY A 309 12.28 -3.68 -9.01
C GLY A 309 13.04 -2.39 -9.30
N TRP A 310 12.48 -1.27 -8.87
CA TRP A 310 13.11 0.05 -8.97
C TRP A 310 13.52 0.53 -7.58
N GLY A 311 14.59 1.30 -7.52
CA GLY A 311 15.01 1.96 -6.31
C GLY A 311 15.63 3.31 -6.62
N VAL A 312 15.51 4.22 -5.67
CA VAL A 312 16.15 5.53 -5.71
C VAL A 312 16.75 5.84 -4.34
N ARG A 313 17.95 6.43 -4.35
CA ARG A 313 18.55 7.06 -3.16
C ARG A 313 18.72 8.54 -3.43
N THR A 314 18.08 9.41 -2.66
CA THR A 314 18.37 10.85 -2.72
C THR A 314 19.52 11.20 -1.76
N GLU A 315 20.33 12.18 -2.13
CA GLU A 315 21.44 12.67 -1.31
C GLU A 315 21.06 13.93 -0.50
N ASN A 316 19.77 14.21 -0.34
CA ASN A 316 19.25 15.45 0.27
C ASN A 316 18.60 15.19 1.64
N GLY A 317 19.08 15.93 2.64
CA GLY A 317 18.57 15.95 4.01
C GLY A 317 17.07 16.26 4.11
N SER A 318 16.49 17.13 3.28
CA SER A 318 15.05 17.46 3.39
C SER A 318 14.12 16.28 3.06
N THR A 319 14.49 15.44 2.09
CA THR A 319 13.72 14.20 1.78
C THR A 319 13.93 13.17 2.89
N ALA A 320 15.16 13.04 3.37
CA ALA A 320 15.49 12.17 4.50
C ALA A 320 14.74 12.56 5.78
N ASP A 321 14.65 13.85 6.08
CA ASP A 321 13.94 14.39 7.25
C ASP A 321 12.42 14.21 7.15
N ALA A 322 11.84 14.40 5.96
CA ALA A 322 10.43 14.15 5.73
C ALA A 322 10.09 12.66 5.94
N LEU A 323 10.91 11.74 5.41
CA LEU A 323 10.76 10.31 5.66
C LEU A 323 11.06 9.93 7.11
N ALA A 324 12.02 10.57 7.78
CA ALA A 324 12.33 10.33 9.18
C ALA A 324 11.19 10.80 10.10
N SER A 325 10.53 11.91 9.76
CA SER A 325 9.30 12.33 10.44
C SER A 325 8.22 11.29 10.28
N LEU A 326 7.98 10.85 9.05
CA LEU A 326 6.99 9.80 8.80
C LEU A 326 7.31 8.51 9.58
N PHE A 327 8.57 8.09 9.55
CA PHE A 327 9.01 6.89 10.26
C PHE A 327 8.67 6.97 11.75
N ARG A 328 8.92 8.13 12.39
CA ARG A 328 8.59 8.35 13.80
C ARG A 328 7.08 8.31 14.03
N ASP A 329 6.31 8.97 13.17
CA ASP A 329 4.84 8.99 13.26
C ASP A 329 4.24 7.58 13.13
N ASP A 330 4.87 6.69 12.36
CA ASP A 330 4.43 5.29 12.23
C ASP A 330 5.00 4.38 13.33
N ALA A 331 6.26 4.55 13.70
CA ALA A 331 6.93 3.71 14.70
C ALA A 331 6.42 3.99 16.12
N ASP A 332 6.01 5.22 16.41
CA ASP A 332 5.56 5.63 17.74
C ASP A 332 4.02 5.72 17.85
N ALA A 333 3.32 5.20 16.83
CA ALA A 333 1.86 5.17 16.77
C ALA A 333 1.21 4.19 17.77
N ILE A 334 -0.08 4.42 18.03
CA ILE A 334 -0.90 3.62 18.95
C ILE A 334 -1.04 2.15 18.52
N ASP A 335 -1.03 1.90 17.21
CA ASP A 335 -1.13 0.59 16.58
C ASP A 335 0.23 -0.08 16.36
N THR A 336 1.30 0.44 16.99
CA THR A 336 2.66 -0.10 16.88
C THR A 336 3.14 -0.68 18.21
N ARG A 337 3.77 -1.87 18.14
CA ARG A 337 4.28 -2.60 19.31
C ARG A 337 5.77 -2.93 19.17
N GLY A 338 6.49 -2.98 20.29
CA GLY A 338 7.86 -3.50 20.31
C GLY A 338 7.89 -4.99 19.96
N TRP A 339 8.91 -5.42 19.21
CA TRP A 339 9.08 -6.81 18.76
C TRP A 339 8.96 -7.86 19.89
N PRO A 340 9.56 -7.69 21.09
CA PRO A 340 9.43 -8.68 22.16
C PRO A 340 7.98 -8.93 22.59
N ALA A 341 7.20 -7.86 22.76
CA ALA A 341 5.79 -7.94 23.14
C ALA A 341 4.94 -8.53 22.00
N PHE A 342 5.20 -8.13 20.76
CA PHE A 342 4.49 -8.69 19.60
C PHE A 342 4.76 -10.18 19.44
N ARG A 343 6.01 -10.62 19.57
CA ARG A 343 6.47 -12.00 19.31
C ARG A 343 5.96 -13.01 20.35
N GLU A 344 5.69 -12.57 21.57
CA GLU A 344 5.36 -13.46 22.68
C GLU A 344 4.21 -14.43 22.33
N GLY A 345 4.45 -15.73 22.54
CA GLY A 345 3.46 -16.79 22.28
C GLY A 345 3.11 -17.05 20.81
N ARG A 346 3.71 -16.34 19.84
CA ARG A 346 3.37 -16.49 18.41
C ARG A 346 4.19 -17.58 17.71
N GLN A 347 3.55 -18.22 16.73
CA GLN A 347 4.17 -19.14 15.78
C GLN A 347 4.34 -18.47 14.41
N PHE A 348 5.31 -18.94 13.64
CA PHE A 348 5.72 -18.31 12.38
C PHE A 348 5.87 -19.32 11.26
N GLU A 349 5.48 -18.94 10.05
CA GLU A 349 5.39 -19.83 8.91
C GLU A 349 6.75 -20.15 8.29
N ARG A 350 6.89 -21.33 7.68
CA ARG A 350 8.11 -21.67 6.92
C ARG A 350 7.93 -21.29 5.46
N VAL A 351 8.63 -20.23 5.04
CA VAL A 351 8.66 -19.79 3.64
C VAL A 351 10.06 -20.00 3.05
N PRO A 352 10.20 -20.66 1.87
CA PRO A 352 11.48 -20.80 1.17
C PRO A 352 12.16 -19.45 0.88
N ALA A 353 13.49 -19.44 0.72
CA ALA A 353 14.18 -18.26 0.18
C ALA A 353 14.22 -18.35 -1.34
N ALA A 354 14.08 -17.21 -2.02
CA ALA A 354 14.57 -17.07 -3.37
C ALA A 354 16.10 -17.20 -3.37
N ASN A 355 16.62 -17.97 -4.31
CA ASN A 355 18.05 -18.27 -4.49
C ASN A 355 18.48 -18.13 -5.96
N GLY A 356 17.68 -17.44 -6.78
CA GLY A 356 18.00 -17.15 -8.16
C GLY A 356 19.18 -16.18 -8.29
N SER A 357 19.77 -16.17 -9.47
CA SER A 357 20.77 -15.18 -9.90
C SER A 357 20.40 -14.76 -11.31
N TYR A 358 20.49 -13.47 -11.58
CA TYR A 358 20.05 -12.88 -12.84
C TYR A 358 21.17 -12.05 -13.46
N PRO A 359 21.20 -11.91 -14.79
CA PRO A 359 22.17 -11.04 -15.45
C PRO A 359 21.94 -9.58 -15.05
N THR A 360 23.02 -8.85 -14.87
CA THR A 360 23.02 -7.40 -14.64
C THR A 360 23.19 -6.68 -15.97
N GLY A 361 22.22 -5.86 -16.36
CA GLY A 361 22.23 -5.10 -17.61
C GLY A 361 22.24 -3.58 -17.42
N PHE A 362 21.88 -3.10 -16.23
CA PHE A 362 21.75 -1.68 -15.93
C PHE A 362 22.61 -1.31 -14.73
N ALA A 363 23.63 -0.48 -14.94
CA ALA A 363 24.41 0.08 -13.84
C ALA A 363 23.58 1.16 -13.11
N PRO A 364 23.81 1.38 -11.81
CA PRO A 364 23.16 2.49 -11.12
C PRO A 364 23.70 3.83 -11.67
N GLU A 365 22.81 4.81 -11.83
CA GLU A 365 23.17 6.12 -12.38
C GLU A 365 22.93 7.24 -11.38
N ARG A 366 23.84 8.23 -11.39
CA ARG A 366 23.62 9.50 -10.70
C ARG A 366 22.80 10.40 -11.60
N VAL A 367 21.65 10.81 -11.11
CA VAL A 367 20.68 11.66 -11.81
C VAL A 367 20.40 12.91 -10.99
N HIS A 368 20.05 13.99 -11.68
CA HIS A 368 19.61 15.23 -11.06
C HIS A 368 18.08 15.35 -11.13
N ALA A 369 17.44 15.45 -9.97
CA ALA A 369 16.02 15.77 -9.86
C ALA A 369 15.86 17.26 -9.52
N ARG A 370 15.08 18.00 -10.34
CA ARG A 370 14.75 19.42 -10.15
C ARG A 370 14.00 19.66 -8.84
N ASN A 371 13.17 18.71 -8.42
CA ASN A 371 12.61 18.60 -7.08
C ASN A 371 12.16 17.15 -6.84
N VAL A 372 11.81 16.83 -5.60
CA VAL A 372 11.24 15.53 -5.25
C VAL A 372 10.00 15.72 -4.39
N THR A 373 8.90 15.09 -4.75
CA THR A 373 7.68 15.06 -3.94
C THR A 373 7.60 13.73 -3.21
N LEU A 374 7.53 13.77 -1.88
CA LEU A 374 7.24 12.61 -1.06
C LEU A 374 5.73 12.40 -1.03
N LEU A 375 5.30 11.27 -1.59
CA LEU A 375 3.92 10.84 -1.67
C LEU A 375 3.64 9.77 -0.62
N THR A 376 2.48 9.87 0.04
CA THR A 376 2.05 8.89 1.02
C THR A 376 0.58 8.52 0.87
N ALA A 377 0.27 7.23 1.03
CA ALA A 377 -1.09 6.74 1.15
C ALA A 377 -1.35 6.23 2.57
N PRO A 378 -2.60 6.29 3.06
CA PRO A 378 -3.68 7.13 2.52
C PRO A 378 -3.36 8.62 2.68
N GLY A 379 -4.05 9.47 1.92
CA GLY A 379 -3.82 10.92 1.91
C GLY A 379 -3.47 11.43 0.51
N ASN A 380 -2.27 11.99 0.34
CA ASN A 380 -1.94 12.74 -0.88
C ASN A 380 -1.65 11.90 -2.13
N ALA A 381 -1.17 10.66 -2.00
CA ALA A 381 -0.55 9.97 -3.13
C ALA A 381 -1.50 9.76 -4.33
N GLU A 382 -2.76 9.41 -4.08
CA GLU A 382 -3.73 9.17 -5.15
C GLU A 382 -4.06 10.46 -5.91
N THR A 383 -4.43 11.51 -5.19
CA THR A 383 -4.80 12.81 -5.78
C THR A 383 -3.65 13.41 -6.59
N GLU A 384 -2.43 13.38 -6.05
CA GLU A 384 -1.23 13.90 -6.73
C GLU A 384 -0.94 13.11 -8.02
N LEU A 385 -1.03 11.78 -7.99
CA LEU A 385 -0.76 10.95 -9.16
C LEU A 385 -1.86 11.06 -10.22
N VAL A 386 -3.13 11.12 -9.82
CA VAL A 386 -4.24 11.39 -10.74
C VAL A 386 -4.04 12.75 -11.41
N SER A 387 -3.72 13.79 -10.65
CA SER A 387 -3.46 15.12 -11.20
C SER A 387 -2.28 15.13 -12.16
N ALA A 388 -1.19 14.41 -11.85
CA ALA A 388 -0.03 14.30 -12.73
C ALA A 388 -0.37 13.57 -14.04
N ILE A 389 -1.16 12.49 -13.98
CA ILE A 389 -1.61 11.74 -15.17
C ILE A 389 -2.57 12.58 -16.03
N ASP A 390 -3.48 13.33 -15.39
CA ASP A 390 -4.40 14.23 -16.10
C ASP A 390 -3.67 15.44 -16.71
N GLY A 391 -2.50 15.80 -16.20
CA GLY A 391 -1.61 16.83 -16.74
C GLY A 391 -0.64 16.36 -17.84
N ALA A 392 -0.55 15.05 -18.12
CA ALA A 392 0.37 14.50 -19.12
C ALA A 392 0.07 15.02 -20.54
N GLU A 393 1.13 15.31 -21.30
CA GLU A 393 1.02 15.91 -22.64
C GLU A 393 1.43 14.95 -23.77
N GLU A 394 2.43 14.09 -23.56
CA GLU A 394 3.05 13.30 -24.63
C GLU A 394 2.95 11.79 -24.40
N ARG A 395 3.39 11.31 -23.22
CA ARG A 395 3.52 9.88 -22.94
C ARG A 395 3.35 9.52 -21.47
N ILE A 396 2.72 8.37 -21.21
CA ILE A 396 2.69 7.73 -19.90
C ILE A 396 3.17 6.27 -20.03
N ASP A 397 4.16 5.89 -19.23
CA ASP A 397 4.60 4.50 -19.08
C ASP A 397 4.26 3.99 -17.66
N VAL A 398 3.39 2.99 -17.57
CA VAL A 398 2.96 2.38 -16.31
C VAL A 398 3.59 0.99 -16.16
N LEU A 399 4.34 0.78 -15.08
CA LEU A 399 4.95 -0.51 -14.74
C LEU A 399 4.41 -0.99 -13.40
N GLN A 400 3.59 -2.05 -13.40
CA GLN A 400 2.92 -2.50 -12.17
C GLN A 400 2.91 -4.03 -12.05
N PRO A 401 2.85 -4.61 -10.83
CA PRO A 401 2.65 -6.04 -10.66
C PRO A 401 1.29 -6.48 -11.23
N SER A 402 0.27 -5.68 -10.96
CA SER A 402 -1.10 -5.76 -11.48
C SER A 402 -1.77 -4.37 -11.31
N LEU A 403 -2.90 -4.14 -11.99
CA LEU A 403 -3.76 -2.99 -11.75
C LEU A 403 -5.11 -3.45 -11.20
N GLY A 404 -5.80 -2.52 -10.56
CA GLY A 404 -7.19 -2.64 -10.18
C GLY A 404 -8.11 -2.59 -11.40
N ARG A 405 -9.39 -2.77 -11.13
CA ARG A 405 -10.43 -2.79 -12.16
C ARG A 405 -10.72 -1.40 -12.72
N GLN A 406 -11.73 -1.35 -13.59
CA GLN A 406 -12.08 -0.15 -14.37
C GLN A 406 -12.38 1.09 -13.52
N ALA A 407 -12.91 0.93 -12.31
CA ALA A 407 -13.25 2.03 -11.40
C ALA A 407 -12.06 2.53 -10.57
N ASN A 408 -10.85 1.98 -10.77
CA ASN A 408 -9.65 2.48 -10.10
C ASN A 408 -9.27 3.85 -10.69
N SER A 409 -9.16 4.87 -9.85
CA SER A 409 -8.94 6.27 -10.23
C SER A 409 -7.71 6.49 -11.12
N LEU A 410 -6.61 5.78 -10.84
CA LEU A 410 -5.36 5.87 -11.59
C LEU A 410 -5.49 5.20 -12.96
N VAL A 411 -6.18 4.06 -13.04
CA VAL A 411 -6.54 3.44 -14.31
C VAL A 411 -7.42 4.39 -15.12
N GLU A 412 -8.48 4.94 -14.54
CA GLU A 412 -9.35 5.90 -15.22
C GLU A 412 -8.58 7.14 -15.71
N ALA A 413 -7.65 7.65 -14.92
CA ALA A 413 -6.79 8.77 -15.33
C ALA A 413 -5.96 8.42 -16.57
N THR A 414 -5.40 7.22 -16.65
CA THR A 414 -4.67 6.79 -17.86
C THR A 414 -5.57 6.64 -19.08
N LEU A 415 -6.83 6.20 -18.90
CA LEU A 415 -7.81 6.15 -19.99
C LEU A 415 -8.17 7.56 -20.47
N ARG A 416 -8.38 8.51 -19.54
CA ARG A 416 -8.61 9.91 -19.86
C ARG A 416 -7.43 10.50 -20.62
N ALA A 417 -6.20 10.22 -20.19
CA ALA A 417 -5.00 10.68 -20.89
C ALA A 417 -4.91 10.14 -22.32
N ALA A 418 -5.15 8.84 -22.50
CA ALA A 418 -5.18 8.23 -23.84
C ALA A 418 -6.27 8.86 -24.72
N GLN A 419 -7.46 9.14 -24.18
CA GLN A 419 -8.52 9.84 -24.92
C GLN A 419 -8.13 11.26 -25.36
N ARG A 420 -7.21 11.92 -24.65
CA ARG A 420 -6.63 13.22 -25.05
C ARG A 420 -5.54 13.09 -26.12
N GLY A 421 -5.12 11.87 -26.47
CA GLY A 421 -4.08 11.60 -27.47
C GLY A 421 -2.69 11.32 -26.89
N VAL A 422 -2.55 11.26 -25.56
CA VAL A 422 -1.28 10.91 -24.88
C VAL A 422 -0.97 9.43 -25.11
N GLU A 423 0.25 9.09 -25.53
CA GLU A 423 0.65 7.70 -25.72
C GLU A 423 0.74 6.98 -24.36
N VAL A 424 -0.06 5.94 -24.13
CA VAL A 424 -0.05 5.18 -22.88
C VAL A 424 0.46 3.77 -23.10
N ARG A 425 1.52 3.39 -22.38
CA ARG A 425 2.05 2.02 -22.35
C ARG A 425 1.90 1.42 -20.96
N VAL A 426 1.21 0.29 -20.85
CA VAL A 426 1.00 -0.43 -19.59
C VAL A 426 1.72 -1.78 -19.61
N LEU A 427 2.70 -1.97 -18.75
CA LEU A 427 3.45 -3.22 -18.61
C LEU A 427 3.16 -3.89 -17.27
N LEU A 428 2.57 -5.09 -17.33
CA LEU A 428 2.16 -5.86 -16.16
C LEU A 428 3.04 -7.09 -15.94
N SER A 429 3.09 -7.58 -14.70
CA SER A 429 3.86 -8.76 -14.35
C SER A 429 3.31 -10.05 -14.95
N GLY A 430 4.17 -10.89 -15.51
CA GLY A 430 3.87 -12.25 -15.93
C GLY A 430 3.95 -13.29 -14.81
N ALA A 431 3.96 -12.88 -13.54
CA ALA A 431 4.06 -13.81 -12.42
C ALA A 431 2.87 -14.78 -12.39
N TRP A 432 3.13 -16.07 -12.15
CA TRP A 432 2.14 -17.14 -12.29
C TRP A 432 0.82 -16.92 -11.53
N TYR A 433 0.87 -16.24 -10.38
CA TYR A 433 -0.30 -16.01 -9.52
C TYR A 433 -1.19 -14.83 -9.97
N VAL A 434 -0.72 -14.00 -10.91
CA VAL A 434 -1.50 -12.91 -11.53
C VAL A 434 -1.55 -13.03 -13.07
N ALA A 435 -0.92 -14.04 -13.65
CA ALA A 435 -0.72 -14.13 -15.10
C ALA A 435 -2.04 -14.17 -15.88
N GLU A 436 -3.02 -14.95 -15.41
CA GLU A 436 -4.34 -15.06 -16.05
C GLU A 436 -5.14 -13.75 -15.91
N GLU A 437 -5.16 -13.17 -14.71
CA GLU A 437 -5.85 -11.91 -14.43
C GLU A 437 -5.25 -10.75 -15.23
N ASN A 438 -3.92 -10.65 -15.27
CA ASN A 438 -3.22 -9.63 -16.06
C ASN A 438 -3.41 -9.84 -17.56
N ALA A 439 -3.47 -11.08 -18.05
CA ALA A 439 -3.76 -11.35 -19.46
C ALA A 439 -5.18 -10.88 -19.84
N ALA A 440 -6.17 -11.12 -18.97
CA ALA A 440 -7.54 -10.64 -19.17
C ALA A 440 -7.62 -9.10 -19.12
N LEU A 441 -6.92 -8.48 -18.17
CA LEU A 441 -6.85 -7.02 -18.05
C LEU A 441 -6.18 -6.37 -19.28
N VAL A 442 -5.07 -6.94 -19.75
CA VAL A 442 -4.39 -6.50 -20.97
C VAL A 442 -5.30 -6.62 -22.20
N ALA A 443 -6.02 -7.73 -22.34
CA ALA A 443 -6.97 -7.90 -23.43
C ALA A 443 -8.11 -6.86 -23.36
N TRP A 444 -8.59 -6.55 -22.16
CA TRP A 444 -9.61 -5.52 -21.96
C TRP A 444 -9.09 -4.12 -22.31
N LEU A 445 -7.91 -3.73 -21.83
CA LEU A 445 -7.27 -2.44 -22.11
C LEU A 445 -7.07 -2.23 -23.62
N ASN A 446 -6.48 -3.22 -24.29
CA ASN A 446 -6.24 -3.16 -25.74
C ASN A 446 -7.55 -3.15 -26.54
N GLY A 447 -8.56 -3.92 -26.13
CA GLY A 447 -9.86 -3.90 -26.79
C GLY A 447 -10.61 -2.57 -26.57
N TRP A 448 -10.45 -1.93 -25.41
CA TRP A 448 -10.96 -0.58 -25.18
C TRP A 448 -10.26 0.45 -26.06
N ALA A 449 -8.93 0.36 -26.18
CA ALA A 449 -8.13 1.24 -27.03
C ALA A 449 -8.55 1.13 -28.50
N GLU A 450 -8.71 -0.09 -29.01
CA GLU A 450 -9.17 -0.35 -30.39
C GLU A 450 -10.57 0.23 -30.66
N ARG A 451 -11.51 0.11 -29.71
CA ARG A 451 -12.87 0.65 -29.86
C ARG A 451 -12.95 2.16 -29.80
N THR A 452 -11.97 2.80 -29.16
CA THR A 452 -11.95 4.25 -28.92
C THR A 452 -10.93 4.99 -29.78
N ASP A 453 -10.15 4.27 -30.60
CA ASP A 453 -9.01 4.80 -31.34
C ASP A 453 -8.00 5.54 -30.45
N ALA A 454 -7.88 5.09 -29.19
CA ALA A 454 -6.99 5.70 -28.21
C ALA A 454 -5.57 5.10 -28.32
N PRO A 455 -4.50 5.91 -28.25
CA PRO A 455 -3.10 5.45 -28.29
C PRO A 455 -2.67 4.78 -26.97
N LEU A 456 -3.39 3.74 -26.55
CA LEU A 456 -3.07 2.91 -25.38
C LEU A 456 -2.68 1.51 -25.82
N THR A 457 -1.56 1.01 -25.31
CA THR A 457 -1.15 -0.39 -25.47
C THR A 457 -0.81 -0.98 -24.11
N ALA A 458 -1.28 -2.19 -23.85
CA ALA A 458 -0.95 -2.96 -22.66
C ALA A 458 -0.27 -4.29 -23.02
N ARG A 459 0.66 -4.74 -22.19
CA ARG A 459 1.39 -6.02 -22.33
C ARG A 459 1.60 -6.70 -20.99
N VAL A 460 1.61 -8.04 -21.01
CA VAL A 460 2.20 -8.83 -19.93
C VAL A 460 3.69 -9.00 -20.25
N ALA A 461 4.56 -8.69 -19.30
CA ALA A 461 5.99 -8.76 -19.51
C ALA A 461 6.47 -10.20 -19.68
N GLU A 462 7.40 -10.39 -20.62
CA GLU A 462 8.14 -11.62 -20.83
C GLU A 462 9.60 -11.40 -20.39
N PRO A 463 10.00 -11.84 -19.17
CA PRO A 463 11.32 -11.51 -18.62
C PRO A 463 12.50 -12.05 -19.43
N ALA A 464 12.30 -13.11 -20.22
CA ALA A 464 13.32 -13.78 -21.03
C ALA A 464 14.61 -14.11 -20.24
N GLY A 465 14.47 -14.51 -18.97
CA GLY A 465 15.59 -14.87 -18.09
C GLY A 465 16.33 -13.68 -17.44
N ARG A 466 15.91 -12.43 -17.68
CA ARG A 466 16.51 -11.23 -17.06
C ARG A 466 16.08 -11.02 -15.60
N TYR A 467 14.92 -11.54 -15.24
CA TYR A 467 14.34 -11.54 -13.88
C TYR A 467 13.25 -12.62 -13.81
N GLU A 468 12.73 -12.92 -12.62
CA GLU A 468 11.61 -13.86 -12.43
C GLU A 468 10.27 -13.20 -12.76
N LYS A 469 10.03 -12.01 -12.20
CA LYS A 469 8.77 -11.28 -12.30
C LYS A 469 8.96 -9.78 -12.10
N ILE A 470 8.04 -8.98 -12.64
CA ILE A 470 7.93 -7.55 -12.27
C ILE A 470 7.35 -7.46 -10.87
N HIS A 471 8.00 -6.64 -10.05
CA HIS A 471 7.49 -6.20 -8.77
C HIS A 471 7.77 -4.68 -8.54
N ALA A 472 8.32 -3.99 -9.55
CA ALA A 472 8.32 -2.54 -9.65
C ALA A 472 6.88 -1.99 -9.67
N LYS A 473 6.70 -0.83 -9.05
CA LYS A 473 5.50 0.03 -9.13
C LYS A 473 5.97 1.40 -9.59
N GLY A 474 6.15 1.51 -10.90
CA GLY A 474 6.71 2.65 -11.57
C GLY A 474 5.67 3.37 -12.40
N LEU A 475 5.78 4.69 -12.46
CA LEU A 475 5.05 5.56 -13.37
C LEU A 475 6.05 6.55 -13.97
N LEU A 476 6.06 6.67 -15.30
CA LEU A 476 6.81 7.70 -16.01
C LEU A 476 5.80 8.57 -16.77
N ILE A 477 5.92 9.89 -16.67
CA ILE A 477 5.09 10.85 -17.40
C ILE A 477 6.00 11.81 -18.15
N ASP A 478 5.80 11.90 -19.46
CA ASP A 478 6.54 12.74 -20.40
C ASP A 478 8.06 12.61 -20.19
N ASP A 479 8.85 13.63 -20.46
CA ASP A 479 10.27 13.68 -20.10
C ASP A 479 10.50 14.37 -18.75
N ASP A 480 9.52 14.34 -17.85
CA ASP A 480 9.57 15.13 -16.62
C ASP A 480 9.32 14.40 -15.31
N LEU A 481 8.52 13.33 -15.23
CA LEU A 481 8.19 12.73 -13.94
C LEU A 481 8.49 11.23 -13.90
N ALA A 482 9.28 10.81 -12.91
CA ALA A 482 9.46 9.41 -12.56
C ALA A 482 9.02 9.13 -11.13
N VAL A 483 8.07 8.21 -10.95
CA VAL A 483 7.57 7.80 -9.63
C VAL A 483 8.11 6.43 -9.26
N VAL A 484 8.69 6.33 -8.07
CA VAL A 484 9.29 5.11 -7.52
C VAL A 484 8.77 4.88 -6.10
N GLY A 485 8.13 3.74 -5.85
CA GLY A 485 7.60 3.47 -4.50
C GLY A 485 6.89 2.15 -4.32
N SER A 486 6.12 2.08 -3.23
CA SER A 486 5.42 0.87 -2.81
C SER A 486 3.96 0.79 -3.27
N LEU A 487 3.39 1.90 -3.77
CA LEU A 487 1.99 2.03 -4.16
C LEU A 487 1.63 1.12 -5.36
N ASN A 488 0.92 0.04 -5.09
CA ASN A 488 0.23 -0.71 -6.14
C ASN A 488 -1.00 0.06 -6.61
N TRP A 489 -1.40 -0.11 -7.86
CA TRP A 489 -2.63 0.50 -8.37
C TRP A 489 -3.82 -0.45 -8.21
N ASN A 490 -4.00 -1.06 -7.04
CA ASN A 490 -5.18 -1.87 -6.72
C ASN A 490 -6.20 -1.04 -5.92
N GLU A 491 -7.35 -1.64 -5.64
CA GLU A 491 -8.51 -0.98 -5.00
C GLU A 491 -8.22 -0.43 -3.60
N ASN A 492 -7.24 -0.98 -2.89
CA ASN A 492 -7.05 -0.70 -1.46
C ASN A 492 -5.76 0.07 -1.17
N SER A 493 -4.76 0.06 -2.06
CA SER A 493 -3.43 0.58 -1.71
C SER A 493 -3.40 2.08 -1.50
N ALA A 494 -4.23 2.83 -2.23
CA ALA A 494 -4.34 4.27 -2.11
C ALA A 494 -5.12 4.75 -0.87
N THR A 495 -6.08 3.96 -0.40
CA THR A 495 -7.04 4.39 0.64
C THR A 495 -6.85 3.66 1.98
N GLU A 496 -6.31 2.43 1.95
CA GLU A 496 -6.27 1.56 3.13
C GLU A 496 -4.85 1.19 3.59
N ASN A 497 -3.85 1.28 2.71
CA ASN A 497 -2.49 0.86 3.04
C ASN A 497 -1.61 2.06 3.29
N ARG A 498 -0.69 1.94 4.26
CA ARG A 498 0.45 2.85 4.32
C ARG A 498 1.32 2.59 3.09
N GLU A 499 1.47 3.58 2.22
CA GLU A 499 2.37 3.52 1.07
C GLU A 499 3.29 4.74 1.05
N VAL A 500 4.46 4.56 0.45
CA VAL A 500 5.42 5.64 0.21
C VAL A 500 5.91 5.57 -1.24
N ALA A 501 5.92 6.71 -1.90
CA ALA A 501 6.59 6.89 -3.19
C ALA A 501 7.33 8.22 -3.24
N LEU A 502 8.37 8.29 -4.07
CA LEU A 502 9.00 9.54 -4.46
C LEU A 502 8.66 9.83 -5.91
N ALA A 503 8.11 11.02 -6.17
CA ALA A 503 7.96 11.55 -7.51
C ALA A 503 9.16 12.48 -7.78
N LEU A 504 10.04 12.03 -8.68
CA LEU A 504 11.28 12.69 -9.06
C LEU A 504 11.01 13.51 -10.32
N HIS A 505 11.10 14.84 -10.23
CA HIS A 505 10.91 15.70 -11.39
C HIS A 505 12.23 15.98 -12.10
N GLY A 506 12.27 15.81 -13.42
CA GLY A 506 13.41 16.07 -14.29
C GLY A 506 13.63 14.96 -15.32
N PRO A 507 14.35 15.28 -16.42
CA PRO A 507 14.54 14.35 -17.52
C PRO A 507 15.51 13.21 -17.20
N GLU A 508 16.50 13.42 -16.32
CA GLU A 508 17.52 12.41 -16.02
C GLU A 508 16.94 11.17 -15.29
N PRO A 509 16.13 11.31 -14.22
CA PRO A 509 15.43 10.17 -13.62
C PRO A 509 14.55 9.41 -14.62
N VAL A 510 13.79 10.14 -15.44
CA VAL A 510 12.89 9.55 -16.43
C VAL A 510 13.68 8.76 -17.48
N ALA A 511 14.74 9.33 -18.03
CA ALA A 511 15.58 8.68 -19.04
C ALA A 511 16.12 7.33 -18.54
N PHE A 512 16.64 7.29 -17.32
CA PHE A 512 17.16 6.06 -16.70
C PHE A 512 16.08 4.98 -16.60
N TYR A 513 14.93 5.30 -15.99
CA TYR A 513 13.87 4.31 -15.79
C TYR A 513 13.18 3.92 -17.10
N ARG A 514 13.07 4.84 -18.08
CA ARG A 514 12.51 4.56 -19.40
C ARG A 514 13.37 3.61 -20.21
N GLU A 515 14.70 3.73 -20.14
CA GLU A 515 15.60 2.76 -20.79
C GLU A 515 15.31 1.34 -20.28
N SER A 516 15.13 1.23 -18.96
CA SER A 516 14.77 -0.02 -18.30
C SER A 516 13.39 -0.54 -18.73
N PHE A 517 12.40 0.36 -18.81
CA PHE A 517 11.05 0.05 -19.24
C PHE A 517 11.03 -0.42 -20.70
N ASP A 518 11.74 0.25 -21.60
CA ASP A 518 11.81 -0.11 -23.02
C ASP A 518 12.45 -1.48 -23.24
N ALA A 519 13.48 -1.83 -22.46
CA ALA A 519 14.04 -3.17 -22.47
C ALA A 519 13.04 -4.22 -21.96
N ASP A 520 12.28 -3.91 -20.91
CA ASP A 520 11.25 -4.78 -20.36
C ASP A 520 10.05 -4.94 -21.30
N TRP A 521 9.67 -3.86 -21.98
CA TRP A 521 8.60 -3.77 -22.97
C TRP A 521 8.86 -4.59 -24.24
N ARG A 522 10.12 -4.59 -24.70
CA ARG A 522 10.58 -5.37 -25.86
C ARG A 522 10.71 -6.87 -25.58
N GLY A 523 10.62 -7.30 -24.32
CA GLY A 523 10.78 -8.68 -23.90
C GLY A 523 10.10 -9.67 -24.86
N GLY A 524 10.88 -10.58 -25.46
CA GLY A 524 10.35 -11.73 -26.21
C GLY A 524 10.28 -11.64 -27.75
N GLU A 525 10.56 -10.51 -28.42
CA GLU A 525 10.56 -10.48 -29.90
C GLU A 525 11.63 -11.40 -30.57
N GLY A 526 12.60 -11.92 -29.81
CA GLY A 526 13.69 -12.76 -30.32
C GLY A 526 13.59 -14.28 -30.06
N SER A 527 12.57 -14.79 -29.35
CA SER A 527 12.58 -16.20 -28.89
C SER A 527 11.61 -17.14 -29.61
N ARG A 528 10.64 -16.63 -30.38
CA ARG A 528 9.72 -17.50 -31.15
C ARG A 528 10.40 -18.15 -32.36
N THR A 529 11.40 -17.51 -32.97
CA THR A 529 12.04 -17.99 -34.22
C THR A 529 12.91 -19.24 -34.03
N TRP A 530 13.61 -19.38 -32.89
CA TRP A 530 14.45 -20.57 -32.66
C TRP A 530 13.65 -21.79 -32.21
N LEU A 531 12.51 -21.62 -31.53
CA LEU A 531 11.61 -22.71 -31.14
C LEU A 531 10.93 -23.36 -32.36
N PHE A 532 10.59 -22.59 -33.40
CA PHE A 532 10.12 -23.17 -34.67
C PHE A 532 11.25 -23.87 -35.44
N ALA A 533 12.48 -23.36 -35.41
CA ALA A 533 13.62 -24.00 -36.08
C ALA A 533 14.05 -25.30 -35.37
N ALA A 534 14.12 -25.31 -34.04
CA ALA A 534 14.43 -26.51 -33.26
C ALA A 534 13.29 -27.54 -33.29
N GLY A 535 12.03 -27.08 -33.28
CA GLY A 535 10.86 -27.94 -33.45
C GLY A 535 10.78 -28.57 -34.84
N ALA A 536 11.14 -27.84 -35.90
CA ALA A 536 11.20 -28.38 -37.26
C ALA A 536 12.33 -29.39 -37.44
N VAL A 537 13.51 -29.15 -36.86
CA VAL A 537 14.62 -30.12 -36.88
C VAL A 537 14.30 -31.37 -36.06
N ALA A 538 13.66 -31.21 -34.88
CA ALA A 538 13.22 -32.34 -34.07
C ALA A 538 12.10 -33.14 -34.74
N ALA A 539 11.15 -32.50 -35.43
CA ALA A 539 10.10 -33.17 -36.19
C ALA A 539 10.66 -33.93 -37.40
N VAL A 540 11.69 -33.41 -38.08
CA VAL A 540 12.38 -34.12 -39.19
C VAL A 540 13.19 -35.30 -38.66
N VAL A 541 13.84 -35.18 -37.51
CA VAL A 541 14.58 -36.29 -36.87
C VAL A 541 13.64 -37.38 -36.37
N VAL A 542 12.49 -37.01 -35.79
CA VAL A 542 11.46 -37.96 -35.34
C VAL A 542 10.77 -38.63 -36.53
N ALA A 543 10.43 -37.88 -37.60
CA ALA A 543 9.87 -38.47 -38.82
C ALA A 543 10.87 -39.41 -39.52
N GLY A 544 12.16 -39.07 -39.54
CA GLY A 544 13.23 -39.94 -40.04
C GLY A 544 13.41 -41.22 -39.21
N LEU A 545 13.34 -41.12 -37.88
CA LEU A 545 13.43 -42.27 -36.97
C LEU A 545 12.20 -43.20 -37.02
N VAL A 546 11.02 -42.63 -37.27
CA VAL A 546 9.78 -43.42 -37.46
C VAL A 546 9.79 -44.11 -38.83
N ALA A 547 10.27 -43.46 -39.89
CA ALA A 547 10.39 -44.06 -41.23
C ALA A 547 11.37 -45.24 -41.27
N VAL A 548 12.50 -45.16 -40.54
CA VAL A 548 13.48 -46.26 -40.43
C VAL A 548 12.90 -47.43 -39.62
N ARG A 549 12.08 -47.18 -38.59
CA ARG A 549 11.42 -48.24 -37.81
C ARG A 549 10.25 -48.92 -38.52
N SER A 550 9.62 -48.26 -39.50
CA SER A 550 8.53 -48.84 -40.30
C SER A 550 8.98 -49.70 -41.48
N LEU A 551 10.29 -49.75 -41.78
CA LEU A 551 10.84 -50.59 -42.85
C LEU A 551 11.33 -51.97 -42.38
N ASP A 552 11.39 -52.22 -41.07
CA ASP A 552 11.87 -53.49 -40.47
C ASP A 552 10.76 -54.46 -40.01
N PHE A 553 9.49 -54.23 -40.39
CA PHE A 553 8.37 -55.13 -40.05
C PHE A 553 7.60 -55.68 -41.25
N ALA A 554 8.18 -55.65 -42.46
CA ALA A 554 7.56 -56.18 -43.67
C ALA A 554 8.40 -57.25 -44.41
N ALA A 555 9.39 -57.86 -43.76
CA ALA A 555 10.10 -59.01 -44.31
C ALA A 555 10.46 -59.97 -43.18
N VAL A 556 9.65 -61.02 -42.99
CA VAL A 556 10.01 -62.45 -42.78
C VAL A 556 8.70 -63.19 -42.44
N GLU A 557 8.02 -63.69 -43.47
CA GLU A 557 7.26 -64.95 -43.43
C GLU A 557 8.09 -65.95 -44.23
N GLU A 558 8.65 -66.95 -43.55
CA GLU A 558 8.55 -68.39 -43.88
C GLU A 558 9.03 -69.22 -42.68
#